data_AF-A0A853HXM3-F1
#
_entry.id   AF-A0A853HXM3-F1
#
_cell.length_a   1.000
_cell.length_b   1.000
_cell.length_c   1.000
_cell.angle_alpha   90.00
_cell.angle_beta   90.00
_cell.angle_gamma   90.00
#
_symmetry.space_group_name_H-M   'P 1'
#
loop_
_entity.id
_entity.type
_entity.pdbx_description
1 polymer ?
#
loop_
_entity_poly.entity_id
_entity_poly.type
_entity_poly.pdbx_seq_one_letter_code
_entity_poly.pdbx_strand_id
1 'polypeptide(L)'
;MDDGLKQRLVGAIVLVALAVIFLPQLFDQETPYQVVKVPIPQPPASVVEPAYIEQQRQRVAERQTELVSKELASNKSEENELQDNTQPTVEEQVPVELITDDRDIVVDENNTAQHAEEKTDTIETDTQQTILPSLDQQGVPVTWTLQLATFGNRANADKLLRELRAAGYKAYSKQVATGQKSLTRVYVGPSLSKDSVIQQQQSIAKRWSLSGLVMRFKP
;
A
#
# COMPACT_ATOMS: atom_id res chain seq x y z
N MET A 1 -19.64 30.59 -58.30
CA MET A 1 -20.33 30.17 -57.06
C MET A 1 -19.44 29.18 -56.38
N ASP A 2 -18.88 29.58 -55.26
CA ASP A 2 -17.63 28.99 -54.75
C ASP A 2 -17.88 27.66 -54.07
N ASP A 3 -17.44 26.57 -54.69
CA ASP A 3 -17.65 25.21 -54.18
C ASP A 3 -16.99 24.98 -52.82
N GLY A 4 -15.98 25.79 -52.46
CA GLY A 4 -15.39 25.81 -51.12
C GLY A 4 -16.37 26.24 -50.02
N LEU A 5 -17.30 27.16 -50.30
CA LEU A 5 -18.33 27.55 -49.33
C LEU A 5 -19.36 26.43 -49.13
N LYS A 6 -19.73 25.73 -50.21
CA LYS A 6 -20.65 24.58 -50.15
C LYS A 6 -20.03 23.42 -49.36
N GLN A 7 -18.75 23.11 -49.57
CA GLN A 7 -18.05 22.05 -48.84
C GLN A 7 -17.92 22.37 -47.34
N ARG A 8 -17.66 23.62 -46.97
CA ARG A 8 -17.65 24.07 -45.56
C ARG A 8 -19.03 24.04 -44.92
N LEU A 9 -20.07 24.41 -45.67
CA LEU A 9 -21.45 24.34 -45.20
C LEU A 9 -21.90 22.90 -44.95
N VAL A 10 -21.57 21.99 -45.88
CA VAL A 10 -21.84 20.56 -45.71
C VAL A 10 -21.08 20.01 -44.51
N GLY A 11 -19.79 20.35 -44.35
CA GLY A 11 -19.00 19.95 -43.20
C GLY A 11 -19.58 20.44 -41.86
N ALA A 12 -20.03 21.69 -41.80
CA ALA A 12 -20.65 22.25 -40.60
C ALA A 12 -21.95 21.52 -40.23
N ILE A 13 -22.80 21.21 -41.22
CA ILE A 13 -24.05 20.47 -41.00
C ILE A 13 -23.76 19.05 -40.49
N VAL A 14 -22.76 18.37 -41.05
CA VAL A 14 -22.34 17.03 -40.60
C VAL A 14 -21.83 17.06 -39.15
N LEU A 15 -21.03 18.07 -38.78
CA LEU A 15 -20.54 18.20 -37.40
C LEU A 15 -21.67 18.48 -36.40
N VAL A 16 -22.63 19.33 -36.75
CA VAL A 16 -23.81 19.61 -35.90
C VAL A 16 -24.65 18.34 -35.74
N ALA A 17 -24.89 17.58 -36.81
CA ALA A 17 -25.65 16.34 -36.75
C ALA A 17 -24.98 15.30 -35.81
N LEU A 18 -23.66 15.15 -35.89
CA LEU A 18 -22.92 14.29 -34.96
C LEU A 18 -23.01 14.79 -33.53
N ALA A 19 -22.82 16.09 -33.29
CA ALA A 19 -22.88 16.66 -31.95
C ALA A 19 -24.23 16.37 -31.26
N VAL A 20 -25.35 16.50 -31.98
CA VAL A 20 -26.70 16.24 -31.43
C VAL A 20 -26.91 14.76 -31.07
N ILE A 21 -26.27 13.83 -31.79
CA ILE A 21 -26.35 12.38 -31.48
C ILE A 21 -25.46 12.04 -30.29
N PHE A 22 -24.25 12.58 -30.25
CA PHE A 22 -23.26 12.26 -29.21
C PHE A 22 -23.49 13.00 -27.90
N LEU A 23 -24.08 14.20 -27.92
CA LEU A 23 -24.38 14.98 -26.70
C LEU A 23 -25.17 14.14 -25.67
N PRO A 24 -26.39 13.64 -25.97
CA PRO A 24 -27.19 12.94 -24.96
C PRO A 24 -26.46 11.70 -24.41
N GLN A 25 -25.70 10.99 -25.26
CA GLN A 25 -24.93 9.81 -24.85
C GLN A 25 -23.74 10.15 -23.93
N LEU A 26 -23.21 11.38 -23.98
CA LEU A 26 -22.12 11.83 -23.11
C LEU A 26 -22.62 12.22 -21.71
N PHE A 27 -23.87 12.67 -21.60
CA PHE A 27 -24.45 13.16 -20.34
C PHE A 27 -25.16 12.08 -19.52
N ASP A 28 -25.59 10.96 -20.13
CA ASP A 28 -26.20 9.83 -19.40
C ASP A 28 -25.15 8.98 -18.67
N GLN A 29 -24.82 9.37 -17.44
CA GLN A 29 -24.02 8.57 -16.51
C GLN A 29 -24.70 8.47 -15.14
N GLU A 30 -25.93 7.97 -15.10
CA GLU A 30 -26.55 7.56 -13.84
C GLU A 30 -26.18 6.11 -13.53
N THR A 31 -25.22 5.90 -12.63
CA THR A 31 -25.06 4.60 -11.97
C THR A 31 -25.99 4.56 -10.77
N PRO A 32 -27.14 3.85 -10.80
CA PRO A 32 -27.97 3.70 -9.61
C PRO A 32 -27.21 2.84 -8.60
N TYR A 33 -26.65 3.47 -7.58
CA TYR A 33 -26.17 2.77 -6.40
C TYR A 33 -27.39 2.23 -5.65
N GLN A 34 -27.67 0.93 -5.83
CA GLN A 34 -28.73 0.26 -5.08
C GLN A 34 -28.26 0.03 -3.64
N VAL A 35 -28.69 0.90 -2.73
CA VAL A 35 -28.43 0.77 -1.29
C VAL A 35 -29.30 -0.35 -0.74
N VAL A 36 -28.76 -1.56 -0.69
CA VAL A 36 -29.39 -2.70 -0.02
C VAL A 36 -29.20 -2.53 1.48
N LYS A 37 -30.26 -2.15 2.19
CA LYS A 37 -30.28 -2.08 3.66
C LYS A 37 -30.41 -3.51 4.21
N VAL A 38 -29.29 -4.07 4.67
CA VAL A 38 -29.29 -5.34 5.41
C VAL A 38 -29.34 -5.01 6.90
N PRO A 39 -30.22 -5.64 7.70
CA PRO A 39 -30.21 -5.46 9.15
C PRO A 39 -28.89 -6.00 9.72
N ILE A 40 -28.14 -5.12 10.37
CA ILE A 40 -26.89 -5.47 11.04
C ILE A 40 -27.26 -6.25 12.31
N PRO A 41 -26.75 -7.49 12.50
CA PRO A 41 -26.96 -8.21 13.75
C PRO A 41 -26.27 -7.46 14.90
N GLN A 42 -26.93 -7.42 16.05
CA GLN A 42 -26.35 -6.82 17.25
C GLN A 42 -25.05 -7.56 17.64
N PRO A 43 -23.97 -6.83 17.96
CA PRO A 43 -22.71 -7.45 18.36
C PRO A 43 -22.93 -8.31 19.62
N PRO A 44 -22.28 -9.49 19.72
CA PRO A 44 -22.41 -10.34 20.89
C PRO A 44 -21.95 -9.57 22.13
N ALA A 45 -22.75 -9.66 23.20
CA ALA A 45 -22.36 -9.10 24.49
C ALA A 45 -21.08 -9.80 24.95
N SER A 46 -20.03 -9.03 25.19
CA SER A 46 -18.77 -9.51 25.75
C SER A 46 -19.08 -10.12 27.12
N VAL A 47 -19.02 -11.45 27.23
CA VAL A 47 -19.06 -12.14 28.52
C VAL A 47 -17.73 -11.83 29.20
N VAL A 48 -17.70 -10.80 30.03
CA VAL A 48 -16.61 -10.61 30.99
C VAL A 48 -16.89 -11.62 32.09
N GLU A 49 -16.29 -12.81 31.98
CA GLU A 49 -16.28 -13.79 33.06
C GLU A 49 -15.03 -13.53 33.91
N PRO A 50 -15.10 -12.74 35.00
CA PRO A 50 -13.94 -12.38 35.82
C PRO A 50 -13.25 -13.60 36.46
N ALA A 51 -13.91 -14.76 36.45
CA ALA A 51 -13.38 -16.00 37.01
C ALA A 51 -12.12 -16.50 36.28
N TYR A 52 -12.01 -16.31 34.96
CA TYR A 52 -10.84 -16.81 34.22
C TYR A 52 -9.56 -16.04 34.56
N ILE A 53 -9.66 -14.71 34.71
CA ILE A 53 -8.49 -13.86 35.00
C ILE A 53 -7.97 -14.11 36.42
N GLU A 54 -8.86 -14.27 37.39
CA GLU A 54 -8.48 -14.54 38.77
C GLU A 54 -7.84 -15.94 38.93
N GLN A 55 -8.39 -16.95 38.25
CA GLN A 55 -7.83 -18.30 38.27
C GLN A 55 -6.42 -18.36 37.65
N GLN A 56 -6.14 -17.55 36.63
CA GLN A 56 -4.80 -17.46 36.05
C GLN A 56 -3.81 -16.79 37.01
N ARG A 57 -4.22 -15.74 37.74
CA ARG A 57 -3.38 -15.09 38.76
C ARG A 57 -2.98 -16.06 39.87
N GLN A 58 -3.93 -16.84 40.36
CA GLN A 58 -3.67 -17.85 41.40
C GLN A 58 -2.69 -18.92 40.91
N ARG A 59 -2.88 -19.48 39.70
CA ARG A 59 -1.96 -20.48 39.13
C ARG A 59 -0.53 -19.98 38.94
N VAL A 60 -0.36 -18.69 38.60
CA VAL A 60 0.97 -18.09 38.47
C VAL A 60 1.63 -17.91 39.85
N ALA A 61 0.87 -17.47 40.86
CA ALA A 61 1.37 -17.30 42.22
C ALA A 61 1.80 -18.64 42.85
N GLU A 62 1.05 -19.71 42.62
CA GLU A 62 1.38 -21.06 43.09
C GLU A 62 2.68 -21.57 42.46
N ARG A 63 2.82 -21.50 41.12
CA ARG A 63 4.06 -21.91 40.44
C ARG A 63 5.28 -21.13 40.91
N GLN A 64 5.14 -19.82 41.12
CA GLN A 64 6.26 -19.00 41.57
C GLN A 64 6.73 -19.45 42.97
N THR A 65 5.78 -19.78 43.84
CA THR A 65 6.08 -20.28 45.19
C THR A 65 6.77 -21.65 45.15
N GLU A 66 6.33 -22.53 44.25
CA GLU A 66 6.95 -23.85 44.03
C GLU A 66 8.37 -23.75 43.47
N LEU A 67 8.63 -22.81 42.56
CA LEU A 67 9.96 -22.55 42.02
C LEU A 67 10.93 -22.01 43.10
N VAL A 68 10.47 -21.05 43.91
CA VAL A 68 11.29 -20.47 44.99
C VAL A 68 11.60 -21.51 46.08
N SER A 69 10.63 -22.34 46.45
CA SER A 69 10.85 -23.40 47.45
C SER A 69 11.78 -24.51 46.94
N LYS A 70 11.71 -24.85 45.65
CA LYS A 70 12.64 -25.79 45.00
C LYS A 70 14.07 -25.23 44.92
N GLU A 71 14.21 -23.94 44.65
CA GLU A 71 15.51 -23.25 44.65
C GLU A 71 16.12 -23.18 46.05
N LEU A 72 15.31 -22.90 47.09
CA LEU A 72 15.74 -22.94 48.49
C LEU A 72 16.16 -24.33 48.97
N ALA A 73 15.49 -25.38 48.49
CA ALA A 73 15.84 -26.77 48.78
C ALA A 73 17.11 -27.22 48.05
N SER A 74 17.32 -26.74 46.81
CA SER A 74 18.54 -27.01 46.04
C SER A 74 19.76 -26.33 46.65
N ASN A 75 19.62 -25.11 47.16
CA ASN A 75 20.74 -24.32 47.69
C ASN A 75 21.18 -24.71 49.12
N LYS A 76 20.52 -25.69 49.75
CA LYS A 76 20.87 -26.20 51.09
C LYS A 76 21.78 -27.43 51.06
N SER A 77 22.19 -27.89 49.87
CA SER A 77 22.95 -29.14 49.71
C SER A 77 24.45 -28.96 49.39
N GLU A 78 24.96 -27.72 49.32
CA GLU A 78 26.36 -27.44 48.96
C GLU A 78 27.05 -26.49 49.96
N GLU A 79 26.93 -26.76 51.25
CA GLU A 79 27.84 -26.22 52.27
C GLU A 79 28.76 -27.33 52.78
N ASN A 80 29.69 -27.79 51.94
CA ASN A 80 30.99 -28.31 52.37
C ASN A 80 31.92 -28.51 51.16
N GLU A 81 32.86 -27.60 50.94
CA GLU A 81 34.30 -27.88 50.75
C GLU A 81 35.04 -26.57 50.38
N LEU A 82 36.03 -26.23 51.22
CA LEU A 82 36.99 -25.14 51.07
C LEU A 82 38.10 -25.50 50.05
N GLN A 83 38.96 -24.50 49.76
CA GLN A 83 40.19 -24.50 48.93
C GLN A 83 39.96 -24.35 47.42
N ASP A 84 40.74 -23.60 46.64
CA ASP A 84 41.98 -22.84 46.83
C ASP A 84 42.19 -22.00 45.55
N ASN A 85 42.81 -20.84 45.71
CA ASN A 85 43.70 -20.16 44.77
C ASN A 85 43.27 -19.61 43.38
N THR A 86 43.78 -18.39 43.19
CA THR A 86 44.32 -17.75 41.97
C THR A 86 43.39 -17.16 40.89
N GLN A 87 43.29 -15.83 40.95
CA GLN A 87 43.17 -14.92 39.80
C GLN A 87 44.35 -15.14 38.82
N PRO A 88 44.18 -15.00 37.49
CA PRO A 88 44.28 -13.68 36.84
C PRO A 88 43.22 -13.48 35.73
N THR A 89 42.60 -12.30 35.58
CA THR A 89 43.02 -11.21 34.68
C THR A 89 43.61 -11.67 33.36
N VAL A 90 42.82 -11.58 32.27
CA VAL A 90 43.23 -10.92 31.01
C VAL A 90 41.97 -10.35 30.34
N GLU A 91 41.76 -9.05 30.50
CA GLU A 91 41.17 -8.21 29.44
C GLU A 91 42.12 -8.26 28.24
N GLU A 92 41.62 -8.54 27.04
CA GLU A 92 42.22 -7.98 25.83
C GLU A 92 41.16 -7.78 24.75
N GLN A 93 40.52 -6.62 24.83
CA GLN A 93 40.01 -5.92 23.65
C GLN A 93 41.21 -5.26 22.98
N VAL A 94 41.42 -5.48 21.68
CA VAL A 94 42.05 -4.48 20.80
C VAL A 94 41.79 -4.79 19.31
N PRO A 95 41.85 -3.76 18.44
CA PRO A 95 40.90 -3.51 17.35
C PRO A 95 41.64 -3.27 16.00
N VAL A 96 40.95 -2.62 15.04
CA VAL A 96 41.50 -1.87 13.88
C VAL A 96 41.91 -2.79 12.71
N GLU A 97 41.57 -2.56 11.42
CA GLU A 97 41.80 -1.39 10.56
C GLU A 97 41.02 -1.61 9.24
N LEU A 98 40.04 -0.79 8.85
CA LEU A 98 40.14 0.40 7.99
C LEU A 98 41.20 0.32 6.88
N ILE A 99 40.83 -0.23 5.72
CA ILE A 99 41.54 -0.01 4.45
C ILE A 99 40.81 1.05 3.64
N THR A 100 41.39 2.25 3.69
CA THR A 100 41.28 3.32 2.69
C THR A 100 42.06 2.91 1.43
N ASP A 101 41.47 3.07 0.25
CA ASP A 101 42.25 3.20 -0.99
C ASP A 101 41.77 4.45 -1.75
N ASP A 102 42.77 5.23 -2.10
CA ASP A 102 42.80 6.60 -2.55
C ASP A 102 43.08 6.58 -4.06
N ARG A 103 42.20 7.20 -4.86
CA ARG A 103 42.57 7.68 -6.20
C ARG A 103 41.84 8.97 -6.53
N ASP A 104 42.53 10.07 -6.28
CA ASP A 104 42.35 11.36 -6.93
C ASP A 104 42.66 11.27 -8.44
N ILE A 105 41.77 11.82 -9.27
CA ILE A 105 42.16 12.59 -10.47
C ILE A 105 41.37 13.89 -10.44
N VAL A 106 42.15 14.95 -10.49
CA VAL A 106 41.84 16.38 -10.35
C VAL A 106 41.49 17.02 -11.70
N VAL A 107 40.60 18.02 -11.62
CA VAL A 107 40.52 19.28 -12.40
C VAL A 107 39.98 19.22 -13.85
N ASP A 108 38.82 19.85 -14.05
CA ASP A 108 38.78 21.06 -14.89
C ASP A 108 37.69 22.03 -14.41
N GLU A 109 38.12 23.28 -14.20
CA GLU A 109 37.35 24.43 -13.73
C GLU A 109 37.45 25.50 -14.83
N ASN A 110 36.31 26.15 -15.11
CA ASN A 110 36.16 27.48 -15.71
C ASN A 110 35.99 27.56 -17.25
N ASN A 111 34.81 28.00 -17.71
CA ASN A 111 34.61 29.41 -18.13
C ASN A 111 33.16 29.71 -18.59
N THR A 112 32.51 30.59 -17.82
CA THR A 112 31.68 31.77 -18.21
C THR A 112 30.43 31.63 -19.07
N ALA A 113 29.29 31.81 -18.37
CA ALA A 113 28.27 32.86 -18.51
C ALA A 113 27.79 33.30 -19.92
N GLN A 114 26.45 33.36 -20.09
CA GLN A 114 25.66 34.60 -19.91
C GLN A 114 24.45 34.68 -20.88
N HIS A 115 23.24 34.53 -20.34
CA HIS A 115 22.02 35.25 -20.75
C HIS A 115 21.01 35.10 -19.59
N ALA A 116 20.94 36.06 -18.66
CA ALA A 116 20.04 37.23 -18.70
C ALA A 116 18.57 36.77 -18.87
N GLU A 117 17.89 36.48 -17.78
CA GLU A 117 17.09 37.40 -16.94
C GLU A 117 15.62 37.50 -17.39
N GLU A 118 14.76 37.50 -16.37
CA GLU A 118 13.40 38.05 -16.37
C GLU A 118 12.26 37.15 -16.86
N LYS A 119 11.68 36.40 -15.91
CA LYS A 119 10.30 36.67 -15.48
C LYS A 119 10.02 36.09 -14.09
N THR A 120 9.82 37.01 -13.17
CA THR A 120 9.09 36.88 -11.93
C THR A 120 7.75 36.20 -12.18
N ASP A 121 7.55 35.03 -11.60
CA ASP A 121 6.28 34.73 -10.94
C ASP A 121 6.54 33.66 -9.88
N THR A 122 6.14 34.04 -8.67
CA THR A 122 5.97 33.26 -7.45
C THR A 122 5.59 31.81 -7.74
N ILE A 123 6.56 30.90 -7.68
CA ILE A 123 6.25 29.49 -7.45
C ILE A 123 6.07 29.38 -5.95
N GLU A 124 4.80 29.50 -5.54
CA GLU A 124 4.36 28.99 -4.26
C GLU A 124 4.83 27.55 -4.14
N THR A 125 5.54 27.32 -3.05
CA THR A 125 6.02 26.05 -2.56
C THR A 125 4.84 25.11 -2.32
N ASP A 126 4.29 24.50 -3.37
CA ASP A 126 3.43 23.33 -3.18
C ASP A 126 4.33 22.15 -2.87
N THR A 127 4.04 21.59 -1.71
CA THR A 127 4.96 20.80 -0.92
C THR A 127 5.18 19.49 -1.64
N GLN A 128 6.44 19.19 -1.95
CA GLN A 128 6.91 17.85 -2.26
C GLN A 128 6.50 16.96 -1.08
N GLN A 129 5.33 16.32 -1.18
CA GLN A 129 4.81 15.42 -0.16
C GLN A 129 5.81 14.28 -0.03
N THR A 130 6.60 14.33 1.02
CA THR A 130 7.50 13.24 1.38
C THR A 130 6.63 12.04 1.69
N ILE A 131 6.74 11.01 0.87
CA ILE A 131 5.83 9.86 0.76
C ILE A 131 6.22 8.84 1.83
N LEU A 132 5.94 9.19 3.09
CA LEU A 132 6.10 8.27 4.21
C LEU A 132 4.80 7.45 4.39
N PRO A 133 4.89 6.18 4.79
CA PRO A 133 3.71 5.40 5.15
C PRO A 133 2.94 6.15 6.24
N SER A 134 1.78 6.69 5.89
CA SER A 134 0.94 7.46 6.81
C SER A 134 -0.14 6.56 7.40
N LEU A 135 -0.40 6.75 8.69
CA LEU A 135 -1.54 6.16 9.37
C LEU A 135 -2.71 7.13 9.23
N ASP A 136 -3.92 6.59 9.07
CA ASP A 136 -5.12 7.39 9.09
C ASP A 136 -5.49 7.83 10.52
N GLN A 137 -6.54 8.63 10.66
CA GLN A 137 -6.99 9.15 11.96
C GLN A 137 -7.40 8.06 12.96
N GLN A 138 -7.48 6.81 12.53
CA GLN A 138 -7.83 5.64 13.32
C GLN A 138 -6.61 4.76 13.60
N GLY A 139 -5.40 5.23 13.24
CA GLY A 139 -4.14 4.51 13.44
C GLY A 139 -3.92 3.37 12.44
N VAL A 140 -4.70 3.29 11.35
CA VAL A 140 -4.58 2.23 10.34
C VAL A 140 -3.68 2.71 9.19
N PRO A 141 -2.71 1.91 8.73
CA PRO A 141 -1.87 2.28 7.59
C PRO A 141 -2.71 2.58 6.33
N VAL A 142 -2.53 3.76 5.76
CA VAL A 142 -3.15 4.13 4.50
C VAL A 142 -2.51 3.27 3.41
N THR A 143 -3.34 2.47 2.75
CA THR A 143 -2.93 1.63 1.62
C THR A 143 -3.77 1.93 0.40
N TRP A 144 -3.19 1.72 -0.78
CA TRP A 144 -3.79 1.99 -2.08
C TRP A 144 -3.90 0.70 -2.89
N THR A 145 -4.98 0.56 -3.66
CA THR A 145 -5.24 -0.56 -4.57
C THR A 145 -5.53 -0.02 -5.97
N LEU A 146 -5.17 -0.81 -6.99
CA LEU A 146 -5.44 -0.51 -8.39
C LEU A 146 -6.58 -1.39 -8.89
N GLN A 147 -7.73 -0.83 -9.23
CA GLN A 147 -8.80 -1.55 -9.90
C GLN A 147 -8.56 -1.54 -11.40
N LEU A 148 -8.32 -2.70 -12.01
CA LEU A 148 -7.98 -2.78 -13.43
C LEU A 148 -9.20 -2.90 -14.33
N ALA A 149 -10.11 -3.82 -14.00
CA ALA A 149 -11.24 -4.13 -14.86
C ALA A 149 -12.39 -4.79 -14.08
N THR A 150 -13.60 -4.64 -14.63
CA THR A 150 -14.80 -5.33 -14.17
C THR A 150 -15.32 -6.22 -15.29
N PHE A 151 -15.52 -7.50 -15.01
CA PHE A 151 -15.99 -8.48 -15.98
C PHE A 151 -17.38 -9.00 -15.60
N GLY A 152 -18.27 -9.13 -16.57
CA GLY A 152 -19.52 -9.86 -16.38
C GLY A 152 -19.35 -11.38 -16.32
N ASN A 153 -18.24 -11.89 -16.85
CA ASN A 153 -17.91 -13.32 -16.84
C ASN A 153 -16.71 -13.59 -15.93
N ARG A 154 -16.90 -14.48 -14.95
CA ARG A 154 -15.86 -14.90 -14.00
C ARG A 154 -14.64 -15.52 -14.69
N ALA A 155 -14.84 -16.32 -15.74
CA ALA A 155 -13.73 -16.99 -16.43
C ALA A 155 -12.76 -15.98 -17.09
N ASN A 156 -13.28 -14.87 -17.62
CA ASN A 156 -12.46 -13.81 -18.20
C ASN A 156 -11.65 -13.08 -17.13
N ALA A 157 -12.27 -12.82 -15.97
CA ALA A 157 -11.59 -12.24 -14.82
C ALA A 157 -10.47 -13.16 -14.31
N ASP A 158 -10.72 -14.47 -14.23
CA ASP A 158 -9.73 -15.46 -13.79
C ASP A 158 -8.56 -15.58 -14.79
N LYS A 159 -8.83 -15.42 -16.10
CA LYS A 159 -7.77 -15.35 -17.12
C LYS A 159 -6.86 -14.14 -16.87
N LEU A 160 -7.42 -12.93 -16.77
CA LEU A 160 -6.63 -11.73 -16.50
C LEU A 160 -5.87 -11.84 -15.16
N LEU A 161 -6.53 -12.37 -14.13
CA LEU A 161 -5.94 -12.57 -12.82
C LEU A 161 -4.70 -13.48 -12.89
N ARG A 162 -4.76 -14.57 -13.66
CA ARG A 162 -3.60 -15.45 -13.87
C ARG A 162 -2.49 -14.76 -14.64
N GLU A 163 -2.80 -14.00 -15.69
CA GLU A 163 -1.79 -13.25 -16.46
C GLU A 163 -1.07 -12.21 -15.60
N LEU A 164 -1.82 -11.48 -14.77
CA LEU A 164 -1.24 -10.49 -13.84
C LEU A 164 -0.34 -11.15 -12.79
N ARG A 165 -0.78 -12.28 -12.22
CA ARG A 165 0.03 -13.03 -11.25
C ARG A 165 1.27 -13.63 -11.89
N ALA A 166 1.15 -14.16 -13.10
CA ALA A 166 2.29 -14.68 -13.87
C ALA A 166 3.31 -13.59 -14.19
N ALA A 167 2.85 -12.34 -14.38
CA ALA A 167 3.72 -11.17 -14.53
C ALA A 167 4.27 -10.63 -13.19
N GLY A 168 3.97 -11.27 -12.05
CA GLY A 168 4.49 -10.89 -10.74
C GLY A 168 3.63 -9.88 -9.97
N TYR A 169 2.48 -9.47 -10.48
CA TYR A 169 1.59 -8.56 -9.77
C TYR A 169 0.77 -9.29 -8.71
N LYS A 170 0.65 -8.67 -7.52
CA LYS A 170 -0.22 -9.14 -6.43
C LYS A 170 -1.68 -8.84 -6.75
N ALA A 171 -2.27 -9.64 -7.63
CA ALA A 171 -3.64 -9.45 -8.10
C ALA A 171 -4.66 -10.35 -7.38
N TYR A 172 -5.87 -9.83 -7.17
CA TYR A 172 -7.03 -10.56 -6.66
C TYR A 172 -8.32 -10.14 -7.37
N SER A 173 -9.34 -10.98 -7.31
CA SER A 173 -10.67 -10.65 -7.80
C SER A 173 -11.68 -10.63 -6.66
N LYS A 174 -12.71 -9.78 -6.78
CA LYS A 174 -13.87 -9.77 -5.89
C LYS A 174 -15.14 -9.84 -6.72
N GLN A 175 -16.10 -10.67 -6.30
CA GLN A 175 -17.45 -10.64 -6.85
C GLN A 175 -18.24 -9.52 -6.20
N VAL A 176 -18.93 -8.74 -7.02
CA VAL A 176 -19.83 -7.67 -6.61
C VAL A 176 -21.18 -7.88 -7.28
N ALA A 177 -22.26 -7.91 -6.51
CA ALA A 177 -23.61 -7.97 -7.05
C ALA A 177 -24.03 -6.57 -7.51
N THR A 178 -24.52 -6.44 -8.74
CA THR A 178 -25.14 -5.22 -9.26
C THR A 178 -26.55 -5.58 -9.74
N GLY A 179 -27.56 -5.23 -8.94
CA GLY A 179 -28.94 -5.65 -9.18
C GLY A 179 -29.07 -7.17 -9.32
N GLN A 180 -29.50 -7.62 -10.50
CA GLN A 180 -29.69 -9.05 -10.84
C GLN A 180 -28.44 -9.77 -11.37
N LYS A 181 -27.31 -9.10 -11.59
CA LYS A 181 -26.11 -9.70 -12.19
C LYS A 181 -24.92 -9.64 -11.24
N SER A 182 -24.13 -10.71 -11.20
CA SER A 182 -22.85 -10.74 -10.48
C SER A 182 -21.70 -10.34 -11.40
N LEU A 183 -20.98 -9.28 -11.05
CA LEU A 183 -19.77 -8.85 -11.74
C LEU A 183 -18.54 -9.30 -10.96
N THR A 184 -17.44 -9.53 -11.66
CA THR A 184 -16.14 -9.85 -11.06
C THR A 184 -15.17 -8.71 -11.32
N ARG A 185 -14.75 -8.01 -10.28
CA ARG A 185 -13.76 -6.93 -10.35
C ARG A 185 -12.38 -7.46 -10.06
N VAL A 186 -11.38 -7.08 -10.86
CA VAL A 186 -9.97 -7.46 -10.71
C VAL A 186 -9.16 -6.27 -10.21
N TYR A 187 -8.37 -6.53 -9.17
CA TYR A 187 -7.57 -5.56 -8.45
C TYR A 187 -6.10 -5.99 -8.38
N VAL A 188 -5.21 -5.02 -8.21
CA VAL A 188 -3.79 -5.22 -7.89
C VAL A 188 -3.44 -4.42 -6.63
N GLY A 189 -2.78 -5.09 -5.68
CA GLY A 189 -2.35 -4.46 -4.42
C GLY A 189 -3.46 -4.38 -3.37
N PRO A 190 -3.07 -4.42 -2.09
CA PRO A 190 -2.77 -3.15 -1.41
C PRO A 190 -1.28 -2.82 -1.38
N SER A 191 -0.93 -1.57 -1.65
CA SER A 191 0.41 -0.97 -1.57
C SER A 191 0.45 0.14 -0.52
N LEU A 192 1.58 0.32 0.17
CA LEU A 192 1.78 1.34 1.20
C LEU A 192 2.08 2.74 0.64
N SER A 193 2.31 2.86 -0.66
CA SER A 193 2.55 4.13 -1.33
C SER A 193 1.67 4.26 -2.56
N LYS A 194 1.14 5.47 -2.77
CA LYS A 194 0.34 5.81 -3.96
C LYS A 194 1.18 5.70 -5.24
N ASP A 195 2.44 6.13 -5.19
CA ASP A 195 3.35 6.16 -6.34
C ASP A 195 3.69 4.79 -6.87
N SER A 196 3.88 3.80 -5.99
CA SER A 196 4.07 2.41 -6.44
C SER A 196 2.85 1.91 -7.20
N VAL A 197 1.63 2.31 -6.80
CA VAL A 197 0.41 1.96 -7.53
C VAL A 197 0.33 2.69 -8.87
N ILE A 198 0.73 3.96 -8.95
CA ILE A 198 0.78 4.73 -10.20
C ILE A 198 1.81 4.13 -11.17
N GLN A 199 3.00 3.75 -10.70
CA GLN A 199 4.00 3.07 -11.51
C GLN A 199 3.51 1.72 -12.03
N GLN A 200 2.84 0.93 -11.17
CA GLN A 200 2.20 -0.31 -11.58
C GLN A 200 1.10 -0.07 -12.62
N GLN A 201 0.26 0.94 -12.44
CA GLN A 201 -0.79 1.34 -13.39
C GLN A 201 -0.19 1.67 -14.76
N GLN A 202 0.86 2.49 -14.82
CA GLN A 202 1.52 2.85 -16.08
C GLN A 202 2.14 1.63 -16.77
N SER A 203 2.80 0.76 -16.00
CA SER A 203 3.41 -0.47 -16.53
C SER A 203 2.36 -1.43 -17.09
N ILE A 204 1.23 -1.58 -16.39
CA ILE A 204 0.12 -2.43 -16.80
C ILE A 204 -0.59 -1.83 -18.03
N ALA A 205 -0.81 -0.51 -18.04
CA ALA A 205 -1.40 0.20 -19.17
C ALA A 205 -0.54 0.04 -20.43
N LYS A 206 0.79 0.12 -20.31
CA LYS A 206 1.71 -0.05 -21.44
C LYS A 206 1.66 -1.46 -22.04
N ARG A 207 1.49 -2.49 -21.22
CA ARG A 207 1.58 -3.89 -21.66
C ARG A 207 0.24 -4.52 -22.03
N TRP A 208 -0.84 -4.18 -21.34
CA TRP A 208 -2.17 -4.76 -21.54
C TRP A 208 -3.21 -3.74 -22.01
N SER A 209 -2.84 -2.47 -22.18
CA SER A 209 -3.78 -1.38 -22.55
C SER A 209 -4.97 -1.27 -21.58
N LEU A 210 -4.75 -1.62 -20.31
CA LEU A 210 -5.74 -1.55 -19.25
C LEU A 210 -5.51 -0.31 -18.38
N SER A 211 -6.41 0.66 -18.48
CA SER A 211 -6.43 1.84 -17.61
C SER A 211 -7.05 1.50 -16.27
N GLY A 212 -6.21 1.19 -15.28
CA GLY A 212 -6.68 0.95 -13.91
C GLY A 212 -7.02 2.25 -13.18
N LEU A 213 -7.81 2.17 -12.11
CA LEU A 213 -8.13 3.28 -11.21
C LEU A 213 -7.48 3.07 -9.85
N VAL A 214 -6.72 4.06 -9.37
CA VAL A 214 -6.10 4.03 -8.03
C VAL A 214 -7.14 4.42 -6.99
N MET A 215 -7.34 3.58 -5.98
CA MET A 215 -8.30 3.81 -4.91
C MET A 215 -7.68 3.52 -3.55
N ARG A 216 -8.21 4.14 -2.49
CA ARG A 216 -7.84 3.79 -1.12
C ARG A 216 -8.35 2.38 -0.82
N PHE A 217 -7.45 1.50 -0.38
CA PHE A 217 -7.81 0.17 0.07
C PHE A 217 -8.50 0.27 1.43
N LYS A 218 -9.62 -0.43 1.55
CA LYS A 218 -10.34 -0.63 2.81
C LYS A 218 -10.45 -2.15 2.99
N PRO A 219 -9.79 -2.72 4.01
CA PRO A 219 -9.82 -4.15 4.26
C PRO A 219 -11.24 -4.66 4.49
#